data_AF-A0A4Y2DX13-F1
#
_entry.id   AF-A0A4Y2DX13-F1
#
_cell.length_a   1.000
_cell.length_b   1.000
_cell.length_c   1.000
_cell.angle_alpha   90.00
_cell.angle_beta   90.00
_cell.angle_gamma   90.00
#
_symmetry.space_group_name_H-M   'P 1'
#
loop_
_entity.id
_entity.type
_entity.pdbx_description
1 polymer ?
#
loop_
_entity_poly.entity_id
_entity_poly.type
_entity_poly.pdbx_seq_one_letter_code
_entity_poly.pdbx_strand_id
1 'polypeptide(L)'
;MKLSLEDKWLKFFADTEYVDQKSCLIELCEYVFAIPAHNASAERIFSLMSIQRSDERDRLPVETAEAILTCRYNFKMTCVQFYNYVKGENDIMKKVKSTLKYEWAKKD
;
A
#
# COMPACT_ATOMS: atom_id res chain seq x y z
N MET A 1 21.79 -13.02 14.17
CA MET A 1 20.81 -12.80 13.09
C MET A 1 21.45 -11.89 12.04
N LYS A 2 21.40 -12.25 10.76
CA LYS A 2 22.02 -11.46 9.68
C LYS A 2 21.07 -10.30 9.35
N LEU A 3 21.53 -9.06 9.52
CA LEU A 3 20.76 -7.85 9.17
C LEU A 3 20.48 -7.81 7.66
N SER A 4 19.29 -7.33 7.26
CA SER A 4 18.99 -7.07 5.85
C SER A 4 19.92 -5.98 5.31
N LEU A 5 19.94 -5.79 3.98
CA LEU A 5 20.71 -4.69 3.40
C LEU A 5 20.11 -3.33 3.83
N GLU A 6 18.78 -3.21 3.87
CA GLU A 6 18.10 -1.99 4.34
C GLU A 6 18.44 -1.72 5.81
N ASP A 7 18.38 -2.73 6.68
CA ASP A 7 18.68 -2.61 8.11
C ASP A 7 20.10 -2.09 8.35
N LYS A 8 21.07 -2.50 7.52
CA LYS A 8 22.46 -2.04 7.61
C LYS A 8 22.60 -0.56 7.25
N TRP A 9 21.92 -0.11 6.19
CA TRP A 9 21.93 1.29 5.79
C TRP A 9 21.20 2.17 6.81
N LEU A 10 20.05 1.73 7.31
CA LEU A 10 19.32 2.41 8.39
C LEU A 10 20.20 2.56 9.63
N LYS A 11 20.91 1.50 10.02
CA LYS A 11 21.85 1.54 11.13
C LYS A 11 23.00 2.52 10.88
N PHE A 12 23.62 2.46 9.69
CA PHE A 12 24.68 3.39 9.31
C PHE A 12 24.25 4.85 9.41
N PHE A 13 23.05 5.19 8.90
CA PHE A 13 22.53 6.55 8.97
C PHE A 13 22.21 7.00 10.40
N ALA A 14 21.72 6.08 11.24
CA ALA A 14 21.42 6.33 12.65
C ALA A 14 22.68 6.53 13.51
N ASP A 15 23.75 5.77 13.25
CA ASP A 15 24.99 5.79 14.04
C ASP A 15 25.93 6.97 13.68
N THR A 16 25.63 7.72 12.63
CA THR A 16 26.47 8.83 12.16
C THR A 16 25.94 10.18 12.65
N GLU A 17 26.77 11.12 13.12
CA GLU A 17 26.30 12.41 13.68
C GLU A 17 26.07 13.53 12.64
N TYR A 18 26.83 13.57 11.54
CA TYR A 18 26.84 14.73 10.62
C TYR A 18 25.79 14.62 9.51
N VAL A 19 24.60 15.19 9.71
CA VAL A 19 23.45 15.12 8.78
C VAL A 19 23.75 15.71 7.39
N ASP A 20 24.46 16.84 7.33
CA ASP A 20 24.73 17.55 6.07
C ASP A 20 25.65 16.77 5.11
N GLN A 21 26.47 15.86 5.65
CA GLN A 21 27.37 15.02 4.85
C GLN A 21 26.65 13.78 4.27
N LYS A 22 25.40 13.52 4.68
CA LYS A 22 24.64 12.32 4.27
C LYS A 22 23.52 12.62 3.30
N SER A 23 23.11 13.87 3.10
CA SER A 23 21.92 14.21 2.29
C SER A 23 21.96 13.54 0.91
N CYS A 24 23.05 13.72 0.16
CA CYS A 24 23.23 13.09 -1.15
C CYS A 24 23.23 11.55 -1.09
N LEU A 25 23.76 10.98 0.00
CA LEU A 25 23.84 9.53 0.19
C LEU A 25 22.50 8.91 0.58
N ILE A 26 21.70 9.64 1.36
CA ILE A 26 20.31 9.29 1.71
C ILE A 26 19.48 9.31 0.44
N GLU A 27 19.52 10.39 -0.35
CA GLU A 27 18.79 10.49 -1.62
C GLU A 27 19.16 9.34 -2.58
N LEU A 28 20.46 9.00 -2.68
CA LEU A 28 20.91 7.88 -3.48
C LEU A 28 20.33 6.55 -2.97
N CYS A 29 20.38 6.33 -1.65
CA CYS A 29 19.85 5.11 -1.05
C CYS A 29 18.33 5.02 -1.23
N GLU A 30 17.59 6.10 -1.02
CA GLU A 30 16.15 6.17 -1.27
C GLU A 30 15.82 5.80 -2.71
N TYR A 31 16.56 6.35 -3.68
CA TYR A 31 16.37 6.01 -5.09
C TYR A 31 16.66 4.53 -5.38
N VAL A 32 17.77 4.01 -4.87
CA VAL A 32 18.16 2.60 -5.08
C VAL A 32 17.15 1.65 -4.44
N PHE A 33 16.63 1.96 -3.25
CA PHE A 33 15.66 1.12 -2.55
C PHE A 33 14.21 1.34 -2.99
N ALA A 34 13.90 2.43 -3.69
CA ALA A 34 12.59 2.64 -4.30
C ALA A 34 12.32 1.65 -5.43
N ILE A 35 13.36 1.09 -6.05
CA ILE A 35 13.26 0.08 -7.10
C ILE A 35 13.37 -1.31 -6.45
N PRO A 36 12.30 -2.13 -6.47
CA PRO A 36 12.38 -3.49 -5.95
C PRO A 36 13.40 -4.31 -6.75
N ALA A 37 14.32 -4.98 -6.06
CA ALA A 37 15.32 -5.82 -6.71
C ALA A 37 14.74 -7.07 -7.42
N HIS A 38 13.49 -7.43 -7.11
CA HIS A 38 12.81 -8.61 -7.67
C HIS A 38 11.36 -8.28 -8.03
N ASN A 39 10.85 -8.94 -9.07
CA ASN A 39 9.46 -8.83 -9.53
C ASN A 39 8.42 -9.49 -8.60
N ALA A 40 8.83 -10.07 -7.46
CA ALA A 40 7.97 -10.92 -6.63
C ALA A 40 6.78 -10.13 -6.06
N SER A 41 6.99 -8.84 -5.79
CA SER A 41 5.94 -7.91 -5.38
C SER A 41 4.88 -7.74 -6.47
N ALA A 42 5.31 -7.58 -7.73
CA ALA A 42 4.40 -7.47 -8.87
C ALA A 42 3.68 -8.81 -9.15
N GLU A 43 4.41 -9.94 -9.11
CA GLU A 43 3.82 -11.28 -9.27
C GLU A 43 2.78 -11.59 -8.19
N ARG A 44 3.00 -11.14 -6.95
CA ARG A 44 2.01 -11.25 -5.88
C ARG A 44 0.74 -10.45 -6.21
N ILE A 45 0.86 -9.25 -6.75
CA ILE A 45 -0.30 -8.44 -7.18
C ILE A 45 -1.04 -9.17 -8.31
N PHE A 46 -0.34 -9.69 -9.31
CA PHE A 46 -0.96 -10.47 -10.39
C PHE A 46 -1.66 -11.72 -9.89
N SER A 47 -1.09 -12.41 -8.91
CA SER A 47 -1.70 -13.59 -8.28
C SER A 47 -2.97 -13.21 -7.50
N LEU A 48 -2.98 -12.07 -6.80
CA LEU A 48 -4.18 -11.57 -6.14
C LEU A 48 -5.24 -11.15 -7.16
N MET A 49 -4.83 -10.58 -8.28
CA MET A 49 -5.74 -10.16 -9.36
C MET A 49 -6.38 -11.36 -10.06
N SER A 50 -5.63 -12.44 -10.32
CA SER A 50 -6.16 -13.66 -10.94
C SER A 50 -7.19 -14.35 -10.04
N ILE A 51 -7.00 -14.35 -8.71
CA ILE A 51 -8.00 -14.88 -7.76
C ILE A 51 -9.30 -14.08 -7.80
N GLN A 52 -9.24 -12.75 -7.98
CA GLN A 52 -10.44 -11.90 -8.07
C GLN A 52 -11.14 -12.02 -9.43
N ARG A 53 -10.41 -12.38 -10.48
CA ARG A 53 -10.90 -12.54 -11.85
C ARG A 53 -11.21 -14.02 -12.13
N SER A 54 -12.19 -14.58 -11.43
CA SER A 54 -12.73 -15.91 -11.74
C SER A 54 -13.75 -15.84 -12.88
N ASP A 55 -13.76 -16.81 -13.79
CA ASP A 55 -14.66 -16.86 -14.97
C ASP A 55 -16.16 -16.82 -14.61
N GLU A 56 -16.52 -17.16 -13.37
CA GLU A 56 -17.90 -17.17 -12.86
C GLU A 56 -18.36 -15.83 -12.25
N ARG A 57 -17.46 -14.88 -11.97
CA ARG A 57 -17.81 -13.58 -11.38
C ARG A 57 -17.59 -12.44 -12.36
N ASP A 58 -18.72 -11.86 -12.72
CA ASP A 58 -18.93 -10.68 -13.54
C ASP A 58 -17.86 -9.57 -13.39
N ARG A 59 -17.63 -8.90 -14.52
CA ARG A 59 -16.71 -7.77 -14.74
C ARG A 59 -16.83 -6.69 -13.67
N LEU A 60 -16.06 -6.81 -12.59
CA LEU A 60 -15.83 -5.68 -11.69
C LEU A 60 -15.22 -4.53 -12.50
N PRO A 61 -15.66 -3.27 -12.31
CA PRO A 61 -14.97 -2.12 -12.86
C PRO A 61 -13.50 -2.13 -12.44
N VAL A 62 -12.61 -1.70 -13.33
CA VAL A 62 -11.16 -1.75 -13.11
C VAL A 62 -10.79 -0.99 -11.84
N GLU A 63 -11.45 0.14 -11.60
CA GLU A 63 -11.25 0.99 -10.42
C GLU A 63 -11.61 0.25 -9.12
N THR A 64 -12.64 -0.60 -9.17
CA THR A 64 -13.05 -1.40 -8.01
C THR A 64 -12.04 -2.53 -7.76
N ALA A 65 -11.57 -3.19 -8.81
CA ALA A 65 -10.54 -4.22 -8.71
C ALA A 65 -9.23 -3.64 -8.15
N GLU A 66 -8.81 -2.47 -8.64
CA GLU A 66 -7.63 -1.74 -8.15
C GLU A 66 -7.75 -1.37 -6.67
N ALA A 67 -8.90 -0.85 -6.24
CA ALA A 67 -9.15 -0.52 -4.84
C ALA A 67 -9.09 -1.76 -3.93
N ILE A 68 -9.67 -2.89 -4.37
CA ILE A 68 -9.62 -4.15 -3.63
C ILE A 68 -8.18 -4.66 -3.50
N LEU A 69 -7.42 -4.66 -4.60
CA LEU A 69 -6.03 -5.09 -4.62
C LEU A 69 -5.16 -4.21 -3.73
N THR A 70 -5.31 -2.90 -3.82
CA THR A 70 -4.61 -1.92 -2.98
C THR A 70 -4.92 -2.16 -1.51
N CYS A 71 -6.18 -2.36 -1.15
CA CYS A 71 -6.56 -2.68 0.22
C CYS A 71 -5.93 -4.00 0.69
N ARG A 72 -6.02 -5.08 -0.12
CA ARG A 72 -5.53 -6.39 0.28
C ARG A 72 -4.01 -6.47 0.37
N TYR A 73 -3.31 -5.75 -0.51
CA TYR A 73 -1.86 -5.73 -0.55
C TYR A 73 -1.26 -4.92 0.61
N ASN A 74 -1.83 -3.74 0.90
CA ASN A 74 -1.31 -2.84 1.93
C ASN A 74 -1.78 -3.21 3.34
N PHE A 75 -3.05 -3.62 3.50
CA PHE A 75 -3.58 -4.03 4.80
C PHE A 75 -3.40 -5.54 4.99
N LYS A 76 -2.31 -5.91 5.65
CA LYS A 76 -2.00 -7.29 6.08
C LYS A 76 -2.84 -7.73 7.28
N MET A 77 -4.12 -7.40 7.26
CA MET A 77 -5.11 -7.67 8.30
C MET A 77 -6.13 -8.70 7.81
N THR A 78 -6.72 -9.45 8.75
CA THR A 78 -7.93 -10.22 8.45
C THR A 78 -9.10 -9.28 8.17
N CYS A 79 -10.14 -9.76 7.47
CA CYS A 79 -11.34 -8.95 7.21
C CYS A 79 -11.98 -8.42 8.50
N VAL A 80 -11.94 -9.19 9.59
CA VAL A 80 -12.48 -8.80 10.90
C VAL A 80 -11.65 -7.66 11.50
N GLN A 81 -10.32 -7.78 11.48
CA GLN A 81 -9.42 -6.74 11.97
C GLN A 81 -9.54 -5.45 11.13
N PHE A 82 -9.62 -5.58 9.81
CA PHE A 82 -9.81 -4.44 8.92
C PHE A 82 -11.16 -3.74 9.17
N TYR A 83 -12.23 -4.51 9.34
CA TYR A 83 -13.55 -3.95 9.68
C TYR A 83 -13.51 -3.15 10.98
N ASN A 84 -12.90 -3.71 12.02
CA ASN A 84 -12.76 -3.02 13.31
C ASN A 84 -11.88 -1.77 13.20
N TYR A 85 -10.80 -1.83 12.42
CA TYR A 85 -9.95 -0.68 12.14
C TYR A 85 -10.72 0.45 11.44
N VAL A 86 -11.41 0.15 10.34
CA VAL A 86 -12.20 1.15 9.58
C VAL A 86 -13.35 1.71 10.43
N LYS A 87 -13.94 0.90 11.30
CA LYS A 87 -15.00 1.35 12.22
C LYS A 87 -14.49 2.35 13.26
N GLY A 88 -13.22 2.25 13.65
CA GLY A 88 -12.56 3.20 14.55
C GLY A 88 -12.15 4.51 13.88
N GLU A 89 -12.03 4.53 12.55
CA GLU A 89 -11.60 5.71 11.80
C GLU A 89 -12.78 6.58 11.39
N ASN A 90 -12.99 7.67 12.14
CA ASN A 90 -14.16 8.54 12.00
C ASN A 90 -14.24 9.20 10.61
N ASP A 91 -13.11 9.54 10.01
CA ASP A 91 -13.12 10.24 8.72
C ASP A 91 -13.46 9.31 7.57
N ILE A 92 -12.95 8.06 7.60
CA ILE A 92 -13.38 7.03 6.65
C ILE A 92 -14.88 6.76 6.82
N MET A 93 -15.35 6.69 8.07
CA MET A 93 -16.75 6.39 8.34
C MET A 93 -17.70 7.49 7.89
N LYS A 94 -17.31 8.76 8.03
CA LYS A 94 -18.04 9.90 7.45
C LYS A 94 -18.11 9.78 5.92
N LYS A 95 -16.99 9.45 5.26
CA LYS A 95 -16.95 9.29 3.79
C LYS A 95 -17.81 8.12 3.32
N VAL A 96 -17.77 6.99 4.01
CA VAL A 96 -18.58 5.80 3.69
C VAL A 96 -20.08 6.09 3.81
N LYS A 97 -20.48 6.86 4.83
CA LYS A 97 -21.87 7.28 5.04
C LYS A 97 -22.30 8.44 4.12
N SER A 98 -21.36 9.17 3.55
CA SER A 98 -21.65 10.30 2.66
C SER A 98 -22.36 9.86 1.39
N THR A 99 -23.25 10.71 0.91
CA THR A 99 -23.93 10.57 -0.38
C THR A 99 -23.00 10.91 -1.55
N LEU A 100 -21.89 11.64 -1.31
CA LEU A 100 -20.90 12.04 -2.31
C LEU A 100 -20.22 10.88 -3.04
N LYS A 101 -20.36 9.65 -2.52
CA LYS A 101 -19.92 8.42 -3.19
C LYS A 101 -20.73 8.11 -4.45
N TYR A 102 -21.91 8.69 -4.60
CA TYR A 102 -22.75 8.51 -5.79
C TYR A 102 -22.64 9.70 -6.72
N GLU A 103 -22.53 9.43 -8.03
CA GLU A 103 -22.37 10.48 -9.04
C GLU A 103 -23.55 11.46 -9.12
N TRP A 104 -24.76 10.98 -8.85
CA TRP A 104 -25.96 11.81 -8.85
C TRP A 104 -25.90 12.90 -7.77
N ALA A 105 -25.19 12.65 -6.66
CA ALA A 105 -25.09 13.59 -5.54
C ALA A 105 -24.06 14.71 -5.78
N LYS A 106 -23.35 14.71 -6.90
CA LYS A 106 -22.33 15.71 -7.26
C LYS A 106 -22.83 16.77 -8.26
N LYS A 107 -24.07 16.67 -8.72
CA LYS A 107 -24.64 17.50 -9.79
C LYS A 107 -25.51 18.68 -9.31
N ASP A 108 -25.76 18.77 -8.01
CA ASP A 108 -26.38 19.93 -7.34
C ASP A 108 -25.31 20.81 -6.69
#